data_AF-A0A5C6AT10-F1
#
_entry.id   AF-A0A5C6AT10-F1
#
_cell.length_a   1.000
_cell.length_b   1.000
_cell.length_c   1.000
_cell.angle_alpha   90.00
_cell.angle_beta   90.00
_cell.angle_gamma   90.00
#
_symmetry.space_group_name_H-M   'P 1'
#
loop_
_entity.id
_entity.type
_entity.pdbx_description
1 polymer ?
#
loop_
_entity_poly.entity_id
_entity_poly.type
_entity_poly.pdbx_seq_one_letter_code
_entity_poly.pdbx_strand_id
1 'polypeptide(L)'
;MLAGDVLATYAAGALTITGDGEGNGVELVPGDNPGEYRVIGTVVNGLPTIVNGDTFINDPVTSVTVDLATGSDTFVIRGADATNKLAVTGPVTITDPTGQNTFSLINTRVSGALSVIGGIDEDNLTIDASTIIGDTSFVGGEGNNTLMVVNNSILDGNLDVINGASADSVFVFAAEIDGDVTIDNGAGDDKVVFGMNTQPIIGGSIDISQGDGNDRVSLHETDVKETVTIDNGDGHNNVSIEMSDIGVSIAGTVLEITNGVGLDTLSITDSLITDDVIINNGTGTFGSDTSIVTGDIRGSLTLSSDEGVDNVNITDTSIINLVDFDLGDGESFVAFLRSDLGDDLEIDGGDHRDEVLFEETTVEDDVTINLLGGKDTLSVIAGSRLKGISTLAAGDHPDDTFIRELTPGLVDIAFMALETFEIDEFILN
;
A
#
# COMPACT_ATOMS: atom_id res chain seq x y z
N MET A 1 9.79 -19.86 39.49
CA MET A 1 8.65 -20.15 38.61
C MET A 1 8.76 -21.61 38.22
N LEU A 2 7.65 -22.33 38.15
CA LEU A 2 7.61 -23.65 37.50
C LEU A 2 7.45 -23.44 36.00
N ALA A 3 7.81 -24.45 35.19
CA ALA A 3 7.62 -24.44 33.74
C ALA A 3 6.18 -24.07 33.34
N GLY A 4 6.01 -23.07 32.48
CA GLY A 4 4.74 -22.50 32.03
C GLY A 4 4.17 -21.41 32.93
N ASP A 5 4.92 -20.91 33.92
CA ASP A 5 4.47 -19.86 34.84
C ASP A 5 5.06 -18.48 34.48
N VAL A 6 4.36 -17.41 34.87
CA VAL A 6 4.87 -16.03 34.78
C VAL A 6 5.02 -15.39 36.15
N LEU A 7 5.78 -14.31 36.23
CA LEU A 7 5.86 -13.40 37.37
C LEU A 7 5.29 -12.03 36.99
N ALA A 8 4.20 -11.64 37.63
CA ALA A 8 3.66 -10.29 37.57
C ALA A 8 4.13 -9.48 38.79
N THR A 9 4.63 -8.27 38.54
CA THR A 9 4.99 -7.30 39.57
C THR A 9 4.35 -5.96 39.28
N TYR A 10 3.74 -5.37 40.30
CA TYR A 10 3.05 -4.09 40.19
C TYR A 10 3.56 -3.12 41.24
N ALA A 11 4.32 -2.12 40.81
CA ALA A 11 4.93 -1.14 41.69
C ALA A 11 4.82 0.27 41.12
N ALA A 12 4.32 1.19 41.93
CA ALA A 12 4.22 2.61 41.60
C ALA A 12 3.47 2.90 40.27
N GLY A 13 2.46 2.09 39.94
CA GLY A 13 1.69 2.23 38.70
C GLY A 13 2.21 1.41 37.53
N ALA A 14 3.43 0.87 37.59
CA ALA A 14 4.01 0.08 36.52
C ALA A 14 3.75 -1.41 36.73
N LEU A 15 3.17 -2.07 35.72
CA LEU A 15 3.05 -3.52 35.63
C LEU A 15 4.21 -4.08 34.81
N THR A 16 4.93 -5.04 35.37
CA THR A 16 5.94 -5.85 34.64
C THR A 16 5.56 -7.31 34.74
N ILE A 17 5.51 -7.99 33.59
CA ILE A 17 5.25 -9.43 33.48
C ILE A 17 6.48 -10.07 32.85
N THR A 18 7.02 -11.10 33.52
CA THR A 18 8.18 -11.86 33.01
C THR A 18 7.85 -13.34 32.93
N GLY A 19 8.11 -13.95 31.78
CA GLY A 19 7.95 -15.38 31.54
C GLY A 19 9.10 -16.22 32.07
N ASP A 20 8.98 -17.53 31.90
CA ASP A 20 9.94 -18.50 32.41
C ASP A 20 10.74 -19.24 31.33
N GLY A 21 10.52 -18.90 30.06
CA GLY A 21 11.18 -19.51 28.92
C GLY A 21 10.47 -20.73 28.36
N GLU A 22 9.26 -21.04 28.84
CA GLU A 22 8.32 -21.95 28.20
C GLU A 22 7.11 -21.15 27.70
N GLY A 23 6.31 -21.69 26.78
CA GLY A 23 5.13 -20.97 26.28
C GLY A 23 4.15 -20.59 27.41
N ASN A 24 3.83 -19.30 27.52
CA ASN A 24 2.98 -18.71 28.54
C ASN A 24 1.77 -17.99 27.93
N GLY A 25 0.66 -18.00 28.65
CA GLY A 25 -0.55 -17.26 28.27
C GLY A 25 -0.99 -16.33 29.40
N VAL A 26 -1.13 -15.05 29.10
CA VAL A 26 -1.47 -14.03 30.11
C VAL A 26 -2.50 -13.04 29.56
N GLU A 27 -3.50 -12.69 30.37
CA GLU A 27 -4.40 -11.56 30.08
C GLU A 27 -4.40 -10.53 31.21
N LEU A 28 -4.42 -9.26 30.83
CA LEU A 28 -4.77 -8.13 31.67
C LEU A 28 -6.22 -7.71 31.37
N VAL A 29 -7.09 -7.83 32.38
CA VAL A 29 -8.55 -7.62 32.24
C VAL A 29 -9.11 -6.74 33.36
N PRO A 30 -10.32 -6.15 33.20
CA PRO A 30 -11.05 -5.54 34.31
C PRO A 30 -11.27 -6.48 35.49
N GLY A 31 -11.12 -5.95 36.69
CA GLY A 31 -11.48 -6.60 37.94
C GLY A 31 -12.97 -6.52 38.23
N ASP A 32 -13.36 -7.05 39.40
CA ASP A 32 -14.77 -7.07 39.83
C ASP A 32 -15.25 -5.69 40.30
N ASN A 33 -14.31 -4.80 40.66
CA ASN A 33 -14.59 -3.44 41.14
C ASN A 33 -14.08 -2.37 40.15
N PRO A 34 -14.74 -1.20 40.06
CA PRO A 34 -14.24 -0.08 39.25
C PRO A 34 -12.82 0.34 39.65
N GLY A 35 -11.92 0.46 38.68
CA GLY A 35 -10.52 0.83 38.89
C GLY A 35 -9.62 -0.33 39.34
N GLU A 36 -10.16 -1.54 39.43
CA GLU A 36 -9.37 -2.76 39.65
C GLU A 36 -9.12 -3.45 38.31
N TYR A 37 -7.92 -3.99 38.14
CA TYR A 37 -7.55 -4.86 37.04
C TYR A 37 -7.00 -6.18 37.57
N ARG A 38 -7.10 -7.23 36.75
CA ARG A 38 -6.63 -8.58 37.05
C ARG A 38 -5.63 -9.03 36.02
N VAL A 39 -4.54 -9.61 36.49
CA VAL A 39 -3.59 -10.35 35.66
C VAL A 39 -3.90 -11.83 35.84
N ILE A 40 -4.34 -12.50 34.78
CA ILE A 40 -4.76 -13.89 34.79
C ILE A 40 -3.91 -14.71 33.81
N GLY A 41 -3.64 -15.96 34.16
CA GLY A 41 -3.02 -16.90 33.24
C GLY A 41 -4.08 -17.61 32.38
N THR A 42 -3.74 -17.91 31.14
CA THR A 42 -4.58 -18.65 30.19
C THR A 42 -3.97 -20.01 29.86
N VAL A 43 -4.63 -20.78 29.02
CA VAL A 43 -4.16 -22.10 28.61
C VAL A 43 -3.38 -21.98 27.32
N VAL A 44 -2.11 -22.38 27.33
CA VAL A 44 -1.25 -22.48 26.15
C VAL A 44 -0.82 -23.94 26.01
N ASN A 45 -0.93 -24.48 24.79
CA ASN A 45 -0.57 -25.88 24.49
C ASN A 45 -1.22 -26.93 25.44
N GLY A 46 -2.43 -26.62 25.95
CA GLY A 46 -3.17 -27.50 26.87
C GLY A 46 -2.73 -27.43 28.34
N LEU A 47 -1.79 -26.54 28.70
CA LEU A 47 -1.33 -26.30 30.06
C LEU A 47 -1.74 -24.89 30.52
N PRO A 48 -2.26 -24.73 31.76
CA PRO A 48 -2.58 -23.41 32.30
C PRO A 48 -1.31 -22.70 32.76
N THR A 49 -1.17 -21.44 32.39
CA THR A 49 -0.17 -20.55 32.95
C THR A 49 -0.57 -20.10 34.36
N ILE A 50 0.37 -20.16 35.31
CA ILE A 50 0.16 -19.64 36.66
C ILE A 50 0.84 -18.29 36.77
N VAL A 51 0.07 -17.27 37.14
CA VAL A 51 0.61 -15.93 37.45
C VAL A 51 1.08 -15.91 38.90
N ASN A 52 2.39 -15.84 39.09
CA ASN A 52 3.00 -15.58 40.39
C ASN A 52 3.07 -14.07 40.63
N GLY A 53 2.92 -13.63 41.89
CA GLY A 53 3.03 -12.20 42.25
C GLY A 53 1.69 -11.45 42.23
N ASP A 54 1.69 -10.23 41.68
CA ASP A 54 0.56 -9.31 41.74
C ASP A 54 -0.51 -9.67 40.71
N THR A 55 -1.58 -10.32 41.17
CA THR A 55 -2.72 -10.77 40.33
C THR A 55 -3.90 -9.80 40.33
N PHE A 56 -3.92 -8.87 41.29
CA PHE A 56 -4.89 -7.78 41.37
C PHE A 56 -4.10 -6.47 41.47
N ILE A 57 -4.34 -5.57 40.53
CA ILE A 57 -3.68 -4.27 40.46
C ILE A 57 -4.73 -3.17 40.40
N ASN A 58 -4.39 -1.98 40.86
CA ASN A 58 -5.32 -0.85 40.91
C ASN A 58 -4.87 0.23 39.94
N ASP A 59 -5.82 0.86 39.27
CA ASP A 59 -5.65 2.12 38.53
C ASP A 59 -5.00 3.20 39.44
N PRO A 60 -4.08 4.04 38.94
CA PRO A 60 -3.60 4.14 37.56
C PRO A 60 -2.55 3.10 37.18
N VAL A 61 -2.76 2.39 36.06
CA VAL A 61 -1.70 1.63 35.37
C VAL A 61 -0.94 2.60 34.45
N THR A 62 0.23 3.02 34.90
CA THR A 62 1.04 4.05 34.23
C THR A 62 1.95 3.50 33.15
N SER A 63 2.23 2.20 33.15
CA SER A 63 2.94 1.50 32.09
C SER A 63 2.74 0.00 32.19
N VAL A 64 2.88 -0.70 31.07
CA VAL A 64 2.93 -2.16 31.02
C VAL A 64 4.19 -2.58 30.27
N THR A 65 4.96 -3.48 30.87
CA THR A 65 6.13 -4.10 30.24
C THR A 65 5.98 -5.61 30.32
N VAL A 66 6.08 -6.28 29.19
CA VAL A 66 5.95 -7.74 29.08
C VAL A 66 7.18 -8.29 28.38
N ASP A 67 7.79 -9.29 29.00
CA ASP A 67 8.90 -10.08 28.46
C ASP A 67 8.65 -11.55 28.82
N LEU A 68 8.03 -12.32 27.93
CA LEU A 68 7.71 -13.73 28.21
C LEU A 68 8.90 -14.67 27.92
N ALA A 69 10.06 -14.07 27.63
CA ALA A 69 11.34 -14.70 27.43
C ALA A 69 11.45 -15.56 26.17
N THR A 70 11.07 -16.84 26.25
CA THR A 70 11.14 -17.76 25.11
C THR A 70 9.95 -18.68 25.15
N GLY A 71 9.50 -19.17 24.00
CA GLY A 71 8.36 -20.07 23.94
C GLY A 71 7.33 -19.53 22.98
N SER A 72 6.26 -20.27 22.76
CA SER A 72 5.12 -19.72 22.04
C SER A 72 4.16 -19.11 23.04
N ASP A 73 4.06 -17.79 23.00
CA ASP A 73 3.42 -17.02 24.03
C ASP A 73 2.15 -16.31 23.56
N THR A 74 1.30 -15.95 24.51
CA THR A 74 0.11 -15.17 24.25
C THR A 74 -0.07 -14.11 25.32
N PHE A 75 -0.16 -12.84 24.91
CA PHE A 75 -0.48 -11.74 25.82
C PHE A 75 -1.63 -10.90 25.30
N VAL A 76 -2.64 -10.69 26.16
CA VAL A 76 -3.82 -9.90 25.82
C VAL A 76 -4.05 -8.79 26.85
N ILE A 77 -4.27 -7.56 26.38
CA ILE A 77 -4.92 -6.52 27.18
C ILE A 77 -6.35 -6.36 26.68
N ARG A 78 -7.33 -6.66 27.53
CA ARG A 78 -8.74 -6.70 27.14
C ARG A 78 -9.57 -5.83 28.07
N GLY A 79 -10.18 -4.77 27.53
CA GLY A 79 -11.25 -4.04 28.20
C GLY A 79 -12.60 -4.75 28.16
N ALA A 80 -13.56 -4.23 28.92
CA ALA A 80 -14.88 -4.84 29.04
C ALA A 80 -15.66 -4.78 27.73
N ASP A 81 -15.61 -3.63 27.06
CA ASP A 81 -16.23 -3.36 25.76
C ASP A 81 -15.66 -2.07 25.15
N ALA A 82 -16.01 -1.77 23.89
CA ALA A 82 -15.48 -0.63 23.13
C ALA A 82 -15.76 0.74 23.78
N THR A 83 -16.77 0.84 24.65
CA THR A 83 -17.11 2.07 25.40
C THR A 83 -16.43 2.14 26.77
N ASN A 84 -16.15 0.99 27.37
CA ASN A 84 -15.51 0.83 28.68
C ASN A 84 -14.12 0.20 28.50
N LYS A 85 -13.23 0.95 27.87
CA LYS A 85 -11.88 0.49 27.55
C LYS A 85 -11.03 0.32 28.81
N LEU A 86 -10.15 -0.69 28.83
CA LEU A 86 -9.11 -0.79 29.87
C LEU A 86 -8.05 0.30 29.58
N ALA A 87 -7.74 1.13 30.57
CA ALA A 87 -6.83 2.26 30.39
C ALA A 87 -5.42 1.95 30.91
N VAL A 88 -4.43 2.16 30.04
CA VAL A 88 -3.01 2.28 30.42
C VAL A 88 -2.61 3.74 30.14
N THR A 89 -2.25 4.48 31.19
CA THR A 89 -2.03 5.94 31.07
C THR A 89 -0.64 6.31 30.54
N GLY A 90 0.22 5.33 30.27
CA GLY A 90 1.52 5.52 29.63
C GLY A 90 1.81 4.40 28.64
N PRO A 91 3.09 4.05 28.40
CA PRO A 91 3.45 3.14 27.32
C PRO A 91 3.15 1.67 27.65
N VAL A 92 2.94 0.90 26.59
CA VAL A 92 2.91 -0.56 26.61
C VAL A 92 4.09 -1.06 25.77
N THR A 93 4.97 -1.87 26.37
CA THR A 93 6.10 -2.50 25.69
C THR A 93 6.01 -4.00 25.86
N ILE A 94 6.04 -4.73 24.75
CA ILE A 94 6.03 -6.19 24.72
C ILE A 94 7.27 -6.64 23.93
N THR A 95 8.03 -7.56 24.49
CA THR A 95 9.22 -8.12 23.84
C THR A 95 9.20 -9.63 24.00
N ASP A 96 9.25 -10.35 22.89
CA ASP A 96 9.26 -11.81 22.89
C ASP A 96 10.10 -12.32 21.71
N PRO A 97 11.41 -12.52 21.91
CA PRO A 97 12.34 -12.67 20.80
C PRO A 97 12.34 -14.07 20.14
N THR A 98 11.57 -15.04 20.64
CA THR A 98 11.57 -16.41 20.10
C THR A 98 10.23 -17.09 20.28
N GLY A 99 9.95 -18.07 19.42
CA GLY A 99 8.72 -18.85 19.40
C GLY A 99 7.54 -18.08 18.81
N GLN A 100 6.47 -18.80 18.48
CA GLN A 100 5.32 -18.20 17.80
C GLN A 100 4.44 -17.43 18.79
N ASN A 101 4.42 -16.10 18.74
CA ASN A 101 3.73 -15.30 19.74
C ASN A 101 2.48 -14.62 19.21
N THR A 102 1.54 -14.36 20.11
CA THR A 102 0.29 -13.67 19.80
C THR A 102 0.00 -12.58 20.82
N PHE A 103 -0.11 -11.35 20.33
CA PHE A 103 -0.37 -10.15 21.11
C PHE A 103 -1.71 -9.55 20.71
N SER A 104 -2.51 -9.14 21.68
CA SER A 104 -3.80 -8.51 21.38
C SER A 104 -4.15 -7.38 22.33
N LEU A 105 -4.54 -6.24 21.77
CA LEU A 105 -5.18 -5.14 22.48
C LEU A 105 -6.63 -5.06 22.04
N ILE A 106 -7.56 -5.38 22.94
CA ILE A 106 -8.98 -5.48 22.62
C ILE A 106 -9.76 -4.55 23.54
N ASN A 107 -10.46 -3.56 22.98
CA ASN A 107 -11.15 -2.54 23.76
C ASN A 107 -10.22 -1.85 24.79
N THR A 108 -9.03 -1.44 24.35
CA THR A 108 -7.99 -0.88 25.24
C THR A 108 -7.71 0.57 24.88
N ARG A 109 -7.41 1.41 25.87
CA ARG A 109 -6.89 2.76 25.68
C ARG A 109 -5.47 2.84 26.21
N VAL A 110 -4.49 3.04 25.34
CA VAL A 110 -3.09 3.30 25.69
C VAL A 110 -2.81 4.77 25.47
N SER A 111 -2.43 5.51 26.51
CA SER A 111 -2.18 6.95 26.41
C SER A 111 -0.73 7.31 26.08
N GLY A 112 0.18 6.32 26.10
CA GLY A 112 1.53 6.44 25.56
C GLY A 112 1.69 5.64 24.27
N ALA A 113 2.94 5.36 23.91
CA ALA A 113 3.29 4.52 22.78
C ALA A 113 2.99 3.03 23.04
N LEU A 114 2.67 2.30 21.97
CA LEU A 114 2.70 0.84 21.94
C LEU A 114 3.94 0.40 21.17
N SER A 115 4.75 -0.48 21.76
CA SER A 115 5.87 -1.12 21.08
C SER A 115 5.81 -2.61 21.31
N VAL A 116 5.79 -3.38 20.22
CA VAL A 116 5.79 -4.83 20.22
C VAL A 116 6.97 -5.30 19.38
N ILE A 117 7.85 -6.10 19.99
CA ILE A 117 9.04 -6.64 19.36
C ILE A 117 8.95 -8.16 19.43
N GLY A 118 8.69 -8.78 18.30
CA GLY A 118 8.75 -10.22 18.07
C GLY A 118 10.19 -10.71 17.88
N GLY A 119 10.31 -11.80 17.15
CA GLY A 119 11.48 -12.67 17.15
C GLY A 119 11.85 -13.23 15.79
N ILE A 120 12.13 -14.53 15.76
CA ILE A 120 12.58 -15.25 14.55
C ILE A 120 11.52 -16.22 14.01
N ASP A 121 10.39 -16.29 14.71
CA ASP A 121 9.28 -17.21 14.46
C ASP A 121 8.03 -16.35 14.17
N GLU A 122 6.93 -16.95 13.73
CA GLU A 122 5.70 -16.21 13.42
C GLU A 122 5.12 -15.45 14.63
N ASP A 123 5.07 -14.13 14.53
CA ASP A 123 4.53 -13.24 15.55
C ASP A 123 3.32 -12.45 15.05
N ASN A 124 2.30 -12.38 15.90
CA ASN A 124 1.01 -11.80 15.53
C ASN A 124 0.63 -10.66 16.49
N LEU A 125 0.29 -9.49 15.98
CA LEU A 125 -0.29 -8.37 16.74
C LEU A 125 -1.68 -8.02 16.22
N THR A 126 -2.66 -7.99 17.12
CA THR A 126 -4.02 -7.50 16.83
C THR A 126 -4.38 -6.30 17.71
N ILE A 127 -4.81 -5.21 17.08
CA ILE A 127 -5.37 -4.02 17.72
C ILE A 127 -6.84 -3.93 17.31
N ASP A 128 -7.74 -4.23 18.25
CA ASP A 128 -9.18 -4.37 18.03
C ASP A 128 -9.96 -3.40 18.91
N ALA A 129 -10.77 -2.53 18.27
CA ALA A 129 -11.62 -1.53 18.91
C ALA A 129 -10.87 -0.71 19.98
N SER A 130 -9.57 -0.47 19.77
CA SER A 130 -8.66 0.12 20.75
C SER A 130 -8.28 1.54 20.35
N THR A 131 -7.75 2.31 21.29
CA THR A 131 -7.24 3.66 21.03
C THR A 131 -5.82 3.75 21.58
N ILE A 132 -4.87 4.11 20.73
CA ILE A 132 -3.47 4.31 21.09
C ILE A 132 -3.14 5.77 20.78
N ILE A 133 -2.72 6.53 21.78
CA ILE A 133 -2.47 7.97 21.63
C ILE A 133 -1.04 8.23 21.12
N GLY A 134 -0.07 7.45 21.60
CA GLY A 134 1.30 7.56 21.11
C GLY A 134 1.51 6.73 19.86
N ASP A 135 2.75 6.75 19.38
CA ASP A 135 3.18 5.95 18.24
C ASP A 135 2.99 4.45 18.52
N THR A 136 2.66 3.72 17.46
CA THR A 136 2.52 2.26 17.46
C THR A 136 3.63 1.67 16.61
N SER A 137 4.46 0.82 17.22
CA SER A 137 5.51 0.10 16.52
C SER A 137 5.35 -1.40 16.69
N PHE A 138 5.37 -2.12 15.57
CA PHE A 138 5.47 -3.57 15.51
C PHE A 138 6.75 -3.96 14.77
N VAL A 139 7.65 -4.64 15.46
CA VAL A 139 8.83 -5.27 14.85
C VAL A 139 8.57 -6.77 14.86
N GLY A 140 8.14 -7.34 13.74
CA GLY A 140 7.86 -8.79 13.62
C GLY A 140 9.14 -9.62 13.70
N GLY A 141 10.22 -9.11 13.10
CA GLY A 141 11.46 -9.88 12.95
C GLY A 141 11.35 -10.93 11.85
N GLU A 142 12.10 -12.03 11.95
CA GLU A 142 12.01 -13.10 10.93
C GLU A 142 10.74 -13.94 11.14
N GLY A 143 10.34 -14.71 10.13
CA GLY A 143 9.14 -15.56 10.21
C GLY A 143 7.91 -14.89 9.64
N ASN A 144 6.81 -15.63 9.47
CA ASN A 144 5.60 -15.12 8.84
C ASN A 144 4.77 -14.32 9.86
N ASN A 145 4.96 -13.01 9.95
CA ASN A 145 4.30 -12.17 10.94
C ASN A 145 2.99 -11.60 10.43
N THR A 146 2.12 -11.20 11.35
CA THR A 146 0.90 -10.49 10.98
C THR A 146 0.57 -9.35 11.94
N LEU A 147 0.34 -8.16 11.39
CA LEU A 147 -0.32 -7.05 12.07
C LEU A 147 -1.77 -6.90 11.59
N MET A 148 -2.70 -6.77 12.53
CA MET A 148 -4.09 -6.43 12.26
C MET A 148 -4.54 -5.22 13.09
N VAL A 149 -5.00 -4.16 12.43
CA VAL A 149 -5.66 -2.99 13.06
C VAL A 149 -7.11 -2.95 12.59
N VAL A 150 -8.06 -3.19 13.51
CA VAL A 150 -9.45 -3.50 13.15
C VAL A 150 -10.51 -2.84 14.05
N ASN A 151 -11.76 -2.88 13.59
CA ASN A 151 -12.98 -2.58 14.36
C ASN A 151 -13.05 -1.17 14.96
N ASN A 152 -12.78 -0.14 14.15
CA ASN A 152 -12.74 1.27 14.55
C ASN A 152 -11.67 1.53 15.61
N SER A 153 -10.51 0.88 15.44
CA SER A 153 -9.33 1.25 16.21
C SER A 153 -8.82 2.62 15.76
N ILE A 154 -8.31 3.39 16.72
CA ILE A 154 -7.78 4.74 16.49
C ILE A 154 -6.32 4.76 16.95
N LEU A 155 -5.41 5.08 16.05
CA LEU A 155 -4.00 5.35 16.33
C LEU A 155 -3.78 6.86 16.13
N ASP A 156 -3.68 7.63 17.20
CA ASP A 156 -3.52 9.11 17.17
C ASP A 156 -2.06 9.52 16.79
N GLY A 157 -1.14 8.55 16.80
CA GLY A 157 0.25 8.71 16.40
C GLY A 157 0.60 7.95 15.13
N ASN A 158 1.90 7.79 14.87
CA ASN A 158 2.38 7.04 13.71
C ASN A 158 2.18 5.52 13.90
N LEU A 159 2.09 4.79 12.77
CA LEU A 159 2.18 3.34 12.72
C LEU A 159 3.47 2.94 11.99
N ASP A 160 4.39 2.31 12.71
CA ASP A 160 5.63 1.77 12.14
C ASP A 160 5.62 0.23 12.22
N VAL A 161 5.77 -0.42 11.07
CA VAL A 161 5.85 -1.87 10.94
C VAL A 161 7.19 -2.23 10.31
N ILE A 162 7.95 -3.10 10.98
CA ILE A 162 9.22 -3.62 10.47
C ILE A 162 9.19 -5.14 10.60
N ASN A 163 8.99 -5.83 9.49
CA ASN A 163 9.15 -7.28 9.41
C ASN A 163 10.53 -7.64 8.84
N GLY A 164 10.82 -8.93 8.74
CA GLY A 164 12.12 -9.49 8.39
C GLY A 164 12.05 -10.27 7.09
N ALA A 165 12.87 -11.30 6.93
CA ALA A 165 12.69 -12.17 5.78
C ALA A 165 11.63 -13.23 6.10
N SER A 166 10.53 -13.29 5.34
CA SER A 166 9.51 -14.35 5.26
C SER A 166 8.25 -13.78 4.61
N ALA A 167 7.14 -14.54 4.56
CA ALA A 167 5.87 -14.01 4.06
C ALA A 167 5.08 -13.35 5.19
N ASP A 168 5.11 -12.03 5.24
CA ASP A 168 4.49 -11.18 6.24
C ASP A 168 3.17 -10.59 5.77
N SER A 169 2.36 -10.10 6.72
CA SER A 169 1.07 -9.50 6.40
C SER A 169 0.68 -8.33 7.29
N VAL A 170 0.23 -7.24 6.67
CA VAL A 170 -0.31 -6.06 7.36
C VAL A 170 -1.73 -5.81 6.89
N PHE A 171 -2.66 -5.75 7.84
CA PHE A 171 -4.07 -5.54 7.59
C PHE A 171 -4.60 -4.35 8.40
N VAL A 172 -5.13 -3.35 7.71
CA VAL A 172 -5.77 -2.18 8.32
C VAL A 172 -7.21 -2.07 7.83
N PHE A 173 -8.16 -2.42 8.68
CA PHE A 173 -9.58 -2.47 8.34
C PHE A 173 -10.41 -1.60 9.28
N ALA A 174 -11.20 -0.67 8.75
CA ALA A 174 -12.05 0.18 9.59
C ALA A 174 -11.23 0.87 10.69
N ALA A 175 -10.12 1.53 10.36
CA ALA A 175 -9.25 2.17 11.35
C ALA A 175 -8.94 3.62 10.96
N GLU A 176 -8.69 4.43 11.97
CA GLU A 176 -8.21 5.81 11.82
C GLU A 176 -6.78 5.85 12.35
N ILE A 177 -5.85 6.30 11.51
CA ILE A 177 -4.46 6.53 11.88
C ILE A 177 -4.20 8.00 11.60
N ASP A 178 -4.01 8.81 12.63
CA ASP A 178 -3.87 10.27 12.47
C ASP A 178 -2.49 10.66 11.94
N GLY A 179 -1.46 9.86 12.23
CA GLY A 179 -0.09 10.07 11.78
C GLY A 179 0.26 9.37 10.46
N ASP A 180 1.58 9.21 10.26
CA ASP A 180 2.15 8.50 9.12
C ASP A 180 2.10 6.98 9.34
N VAL A 181 2.06 6.24 8.24
CA VAL A 181 2.20 4.78 8.22
C VAL A 181 3.46 4.40 7.46
N THR A 182 4.39 3.72 8.13
CA THR A 182 5.58 3.12 7.54
C THR A 182 5.49 1.60 7.64
N ILE A 183 5.63 0.89 6.54
CA ILE A 183 5.68 -0.58 6.50
C ILE A 183 6.93 -1.00 5.74
N ASP A 184 7.85 -1.70 6.42
CA ASP A 184 9.02 -2.33 5.83
C ASP A 184 8.88 -3.84 6.03
N ASN A 185 8.54 -4.58 4.98
CA ASN A 185 8.29 -6.02 5.08
C ASN A 185 9.53 -6.89 4.83
N GLY A 186 10.66 -6.33 4.39
CA GLY A 186 11.89 -7.10 4.26
C GLY A 186 11.96 -7.91 2.97
N ALA A 187 11.88 -9.24 3.02
CA ALA A 187 11.95 -10.06 1.81
C ALA A 187 11.07 -11.30 1.96
N GLY A 188 10.36 -11.69 0.92
CA GLY A 188 9.41 -12.79 0.93
C GLY A 188 8.16 -12.40 0.18
N ASP A 189 7.15 -13.28 0.13
CA ASP A 189 5.90 -12.96 -0.57
C ASP A 189 4.94 -12.26 0.41
N ASP A 190 5.03 -10.93 0.47
CA ASP A 190 4.40 -10.09 1.48
C ASP A 190 3.05 -9.51 1.04
N LYS A 191 2.26 -9.12 2.05
CA LYS A 191 0.91 -8.62 1.80
C LYS A 191 0.53 -7.45 2.67
N VAL A 192 0.21 -6.32 2.04
CA VAL A 192 -0.33 -5.13 2.70
C VAL A 192 -1.74 -4.85 2.19
N VAL A 193 -2.71 -4.72 3.10
CA VAL A 193 -4.11 -4.42 2.75
C VAL A 193 -4.67 -3.33 3.65
N PHE A 194 -5.16 -2.27 3.02
CA PHE A 194 -5.99 -1.24 3.63
C PHE A 194 -7.42 -1.34 3.08
N GLY A 195 -8.39 -1.35 4.00
CA GLY A 195 -9.82 -1.38 3.70
C GLY A 195 -10.32 -2.70 3.12
N MET A 196 -11.61 -2.77 2.76
CA MET A 196 -12.34 -3.88 2.08
C MET A 196 -13.87 -3.84 2.31
N ASN A 197 -14.34 -3.20 3.39
CA ASN A 197 -15.77 -3.08 3.70
C ASN A 197 -16.14 -1.73 4.34
N THR A 198 -15.14 -0.94 4.72
CA THR A 198 -15.23 0.31 5.47
C THR A 198 -13.92 1.06 5.30
N GLN A 199 -14.02 2.36 5.05
CA GLN A 199 -12.91 3.23 4.71
C GLN A 199 -11.94 3.46 5.88
N PRO A 200 -10.68 2.99 5.81
CA PRO A 200 -9.65 3.50 6.69
C PRO A 200 -9.28 4.94 6.32
N ILE A 201 -8.93 5.73 7.33
CA ILE A 201 -8.49 7.12 7.17
C ILE A 201 -7.05 7.21 7.68
N ILE A 202 -6.15 7.67 6.82
CA ILE A 202 -4.75 7.93 7.16
C ILE A 202 -4.52 9.44 7.08
N GLY A 203 -4.26 10.05 8.24
CA GLY A 203 -4.09 11.49 8.41
C GLY A 203 -2.76 12.02 7.87
N GLY A 204 -1.73 11.18 7.82
CA GLY A 204 -0.43 11.46 7.21
C GLY A 204 -0.22 10.73 5.89
N SER A 205 1.04 10.36 5.64
CA SER A 205 1.48 9.62 4.45
C SER A 205 1.51 8.10 4.68
N ILE A 206 1.48 7.31 3.60
CA ILE A 206 1.76 5.87 3.60
C ILE A 206 3.07 5.63 2.85
N ASP A 207 4.02 4.96 3.49
CA ASP A 207 5.27 4.47 2.90
C ASP A 207 5.35 2.95 3.08
N ILE A 208 5.38 2.21 1.97
CA ILE A 208 5.44 0.74 1.93
C ILE A 208 6.69 0.32 1.16
N SER A 209 7.56 -0.44 1.81
CA SER A 209 8.72 -1.12 1.21
C SER A 209 8.54 -2.63 1.38
N GLN A 210 8.37 -3.34 0.28
CA GLN A 210 8.14 -4.80 0.29
C GLN A 210 9.44 -5.61 0.17
N GLY A 211 10.45 -5.06 -0.52
CA GLY A 211 11.73 -5.71 -0.80
C GLY A 211 11.62 -6.86 -1.79
N ASP A 212 12.44 -7.91 -1.68
CA ASP A 212 12.50 -8.97 -2.70
C ASP A 212 11.39 -10.02 -2.48
N GLY A 213 10.50 -10.22 -3.45
CA GLY A 213 9.49 -11.28 -3.45
C GLY A 213 8.30 -10.99 -4.37
N ASN A 214 7.27 -11.85 -4.35
CA ASN A 214 6.06 -11.60 -5.13
C ASN A 214 5.00 -10.97 -4.24
N ASP A 215 5.04 -9.64 -4.17
CA ASP A 215 4.33 -8.90 -3.16
C ASP A 215 2.97 -8.41 -3.62
N ARG A 216 2.13 -8.07 -2.63
CA ARG A 216 0.82 -7.52 -2.88
C ARG A 216 0.51 -6.34 -1.98
N VAL A 217 0.21 -5.20 -2.61
CA VAL A 217 -0.36 -4.03 -1.96
C VAL A 217 -1.78 -3.79 -2.46
N SER A 218 -2.73 -3.64 -1.53
CA SER A 218 -4.11 -3.32 -1.86
C SER A 218 -4.61 -2.16 -1.01
N LEU A 219 -4.94 -1.04 -1.66
CA LEU A 219 -5.64 0.09 -1.06
C LEU A 219 -7.06 0.09 -1.59
N HIS A 220 -8.03 -0.21 -0.74
CA HIS A 220 -9.43 -0.30 -1.14
C HIS A 220 -10.27 0.60 -0.23
N GLU A 221 -11.09 1.48 -0.82
CA GLU A 221 -11.87 2.47 -0.06
C GLU A 221 -11.01 3.27 0.94
N THR A 222 -9.75 3.58 0.62
CA THR A 222 -8.81 4.20 1.57
C THR A 222 -8.71 5.71 1.32
N ASP A 223 -8.75 6.51 2.40
CA ASP A 223 -8.59 7.97 2.35
C ASP A 223 -7.25 8.36 2.97
N VAL A 224 -6.30 8.77 2.13
CA VAL A 224 -4.96 9.22 2.54
C VAL A 224 -4.84 10.73 2.33
N LYS A 225 -4.55 11.47 3.41
CA LYS A 225 -4.51 12.93 3.34
C LYS A 225 -3.28 13.49 2.66
N GLU A 226 -2.17 12.76 2.73
CA GLU A 226 -0.89 13.13 2.14
C GLU A 226 -0.49 12.12 1.04
N THR A 227 0.76 11.66 1.01
CA THR A 227 1.30 10.85 -0.09
C THR A 227 1.14 9.35 0.14
N VAL A 228 1.18 8.59 -0.94
CA VAL A 228 1.35 7.13 -0.93
C VAL A 228 2.60 6.81 -1.76
N THR A 229 3.59 6.20 -1.13
CA THR A 229 4.78 5.66 -1.78
C THR A 229 4.81 4.14 -1.59
N ILE A 230 4.96 3.41 -2.68
CA ILE A 230 5.07 1.94 -2.68
C ILE A 230 6.33 1.56 -3.45
N ASP A 231 7.30 0.99 -2.76
CA ASP A 231 8.47 0.33 -3.32
C ASP A 231 8.29 -1.19 -3.19
N ASN A 232 8.06 -1.86 -4.32
CA ASN A 232 7.81 -3.30 -4.34
C ASN A 232 9.07 -4.16 -4.49
N GLY A 233 10.27 -3.57 -4.64
CA GLY A 233 11.49 -4.34 -4.88
C GLY A 233 11.41 -5.35 -6.04
N ASP A 234 12.32 -6.35 -6.05
CA ASP A 234 12.39 -7.35 -7.12
C ASP A 234 11.35 -8.47 -6.93
N GLY A 235 10.72 -8.91 -8.01
CA GLY A 235 9.78 -10.03 -8.06
C GLY A 235 8.49 -9.65 -8.79
N HIS A 236 7.49 -10.55 -8.81
CA HIS A 236 6.26 -10.29 -9.56
C HIS A 236 5.22 -9.65 -8.64
N ASN A 237 5.15 -8.33 -8.64
CA ASN A 237 4.37 -7.59 -7.66
C ASN A 237 2.98 -7.19 -8.19
N ASN A 238 2.05 -7.03 -7.25
CA ASN A 238 0.68 -6.63 -7.56
C ASN A 238 0.24 -5.46 -6.68
N VAL A 239 0.03 -4.30 -7.30
CA VAL A 239 -0.55 -3.13 -6.65
C VAL A 239 -1.97 -2.90 -7.17
N SER A 240 -2.92 -2.80 -6.24
CA SER A 240 -4.31 -2.53 -6.55
C SER A 240 -4.83 -1.37 -5.69
N ILE A 241 -5.21 -0.28 -6.33
CA ILE A 241 -5.81 0.91 -5.71
C ILE A 241 -7.24 1.03 -6.26
N GLU A 242 -8.23 0.90 -5.38
CA GLU A 242 -9.64 0.88 -5.76
C GLU A 242 -10.45 1.79 -4.84
N MET A 243 -11.35 2.60 -5.42
CA MET A 243 -12.28 3.47 -4.68
C MET A 243 -11.59 4.34 -3.62
N SER A 244 -10.36 4.77 -3.87
CA SER A 244 -9.53 5.46 -2.88
C SER A 244 -9.32 6.93 -3.23
N ASP A 245 -9.20 7.77 -2.20
CA ASP A 245 -8.92 9.20 -2.31
C ASP A 245 -7.51 9.46 -1.74
N ILE A 246 -6.59 10.00 -2.54
CA ILE A 246 -5.19 10.21 -2.14
C ILE A 246 -4.80 11.68 -2.37
N GLY A 247 -4.21 12.31 -1.35
CA GLY A 247 -3.51 13.60 -1.46
C GLY A 247 -4.33 14.86 -1.14
N VAL A 248 -5.48 14.72 -0.48
CA VAL A 248 -6.51 15.78 -0.28
C VAL A 248 -5.98 17.16 0.17
N SER A 249 -4.77 17.29 0.72
CA SER A 249 -4.21 18.56 1.20
C SER A 249 -2.79 18.92 0.72
N ILE A 250 -2.23 18.23 -0.27
CA ILE A 250 -0.83 18.43 -0.68
C ILE A 250 -0.70 18.72 -2.18
N ALA A 251 0.47 19.25 -2.57
CA ALA A 251 0.83 19.50 -3.96
C ALA A 251 2.19 18.86 -4.30
N GLY A 252 2.36 18.42 -5.54
CA GLY A 252 3.50 17.63 -6.03
C GLY A 252 3.14 16.15 -6.20
N THR A 253 4.14 15.25 -6.18
CA THR A 253 3.90 13.80 -6.25
C THR A 253 3.10 13.31 -5.04
N VAL A 254 1.92 12.76 -5.33
CA VAL A 254 0.97 12.25 -4.35
C VAL A 254 0.95 10.72 -4.34
N LEU A 255 1.12 10.09 -5.50
CA LEU A 255 1.24 8.64 -5.62
C LEU A 255 2.53 8.30 -6.37
N GLU A 256 3.40 7.54 -5.72
CA GLU A 256 4.62 7.01 -6.32
C GLU A 256 4.64 5.48 -6.15
N ILE A 257 4.81 4.77 -7.27
CA ILE A 257 4.92 3.31 -7.29
C ILE A 257 6.21 2.97 -8.02
N THR A 258 7.12 2.29 -7.33
CA THR A 258 8.37 1.80 -7.89
C THR A 258 8.40 0.28 -7.80
N ASN A 259 8.61 -0.36 -8.94
CA ASN A 259 8.85 -1.79 -9.04
C ASN A 259 10.34 -2.05 -9.35
N GLY A 260 10.83 -3.22 -8.96
CA GLY A 260 12.15 -3.72 -9.30
C GLY A 260 12.11 -4.58 -10.57
N VAL A 261 12.83 -5.69 -10.55
CA VAL A 261 12.84 -6.67 -11.65
C VAL A 261 11.69 -7.66 -11.49
N GLY A 262 10.78 -7.74 -12.45
CA GLY A 262 9.78 -8.79 -12.54
C GLY A 262 8.62 -8.45 -13.45
N LEU A 263 7.62 -9.35 -13.52
CA LEU A 263 6.37 -9.04 -14.21
C LEU A 263 5.40 -8.41 -13.22
N ASP A 264 5.38 -7.09 -13.18
CA ASP A 264 4.59 -6.32 -12.23
C ASP A 264 3.23 -5.92 -12.78
N THR A 265 2.23 -5.84 -11.91
CA THR A 265 0.87 -5.44 -12.26
C THR A 265 0.41 -4.29 -11.37
N LEU A 266 -0.03 -3.21 -12.00
CA LEU A 266 -0.68 -2.07 -11.36
C LEU A 266 -2.11 -1.91 -11.86
N SER A 267 -3.06 -1.80 -10.93
CA SER A 267 -4.42 -1.38 -11.23
C SER A 267 -4.86 -0.22 -10.35
N ILE A 268 -5.31 0.87 -10.97
CA ILE A 268 -5.98 2.00 -10.32
C ILE A 268 -7.41 2.05 -10.86
N THR A 269 -8.41 1.90 -9.99
CA THR A 269 -9.82 1.86 -10.39
C THR A 269 -10.68 2.77 -9.53
N ASP A 270 -11.59 3.54 -10.13
CA ASP A 270 -12.59 4.37 -9.42
C ASP A 270 -11.98 5.28 -8.34
N SER A 271 -10.75 5.77 -8.54
CA SER A 271 -9.97 6.47 -7.51
C SER A 271 -9.68 7.92 -7.90
N LEU A 272 -9.63 8.79 -6.90
CA LEU A 272 -9.23 10.19 -7.02
C LEU A 272 -7.80 10.36 -6.50
N ILE A 273 -6.92 10.86 -7.36
CA ILE A 273 -5.56 11.24 -6.99
C ILE A 273 -5.42 12.74 -7.25
N THR A 274 -5.18 13.49 -6.18
CA THR A 274 -5.36 14.95 -6.23
C THR A 274 -4.20 15.72 -6.86
N ASP A 275 -3.09 15.06 -7.16
CA ASP A 275 -1.95 15.65 -7.84
C ASP A 275 -1.13 14.57 -8.57
N ASP A 276 0.18 14.77 -8.76
CA ASP A 276 1.01 13.96 -9.66
C ASP A 276 1.09 12.47 -9.25
N VAL A 277 1.09 11.61 -10.27
CA VAL A 277 1.28 10.17 -10.19
C VAL A 277 2.56 9.80 -10.93
N ILE A 278 3.44 9.06 -10.26
CA ILE A 278 4.65 8.50 -10.85
C ILE A 278 4.61 6.98 -10.74
N ILE A 279 4.77 6.30 -11.87
CA ILE A 279 4.83 4.84 -11.96
C ILE A 279 6.16 4.49 -12.61
N ASN A 280 7.00 3.76 -11.89
CA ASN A 280 8.23 3.18 -12.43
C ASN A 280 8.10 1.66 -12.41
N ASN A 281 7.92 1.05 -13.57
CA ASN A 281 7.83 -0.39 -13.74
C ASN A 281 9.20 -1.09 -13.74
N GLY A 282 10.24 -0.37 -13.28
CA GLY A 282 11.51 -0.96 -12.90
C GLY A 282 12.44 -1.19 -14.07
N THR A 283 13.08 -2.35 -14.07
CA THR A 283 14.08 -2.71 -15.08
C THR A 283 14.00 -4.20 -15.38
N GLY A 284 14.50 -4.61 -16.54
CA GLY A 284 14.50 -6.02 -16.93
C GLY A 284 13.77 -6.24 -18.24
N THR A 285 13.50 -7.51 -18.54
CA THR A 285 12.89 -7.93 -19.81
C THR A 285 11.58 -8.68 -19.59
N PHE A 286 10.95 -8.48 -18.44
CA PHE A 286 9.76 -9.23 -18.05
C PHE A 286 8.49 -8.53 -18.51
N GLY A 287 8.50 -7.20 -18.55
CA GLY A 287 7.35 -6.39 -18.91
C GLY A 287 6.51 -6.01 -17.70
N SER A 288 5.46 -5.24 -17.94
CA SER A 288 4.52 -4.82 -16.90
C SER A 288 3.10 -4.69 -17.44
N ASP A 289 2.12 -4.80 -16.55
CA ASP A 289 0.71 -4.55 -16.84
C ASP A 289 0.19 -3.38 -15.99
N THR A 290 0.04 -2.20 -16.58
CA THR A 290 -0.54 -1.01 -15.94
C THR A 290 -1.95 -0.74 -16.47
N SER A 291 -2.92 -0.64 -15.56
CA SER A 291 -4.32 -0.36 -15.90
C SER A 291 -4.91 0.73 -15.02
N ILE A 292 -5.37 1.83 -15.62
CA ILE A 292 -6.04 2.94 -14.94
C ILE A 292 -7.44 3.07 -15.52
N VAL A 293 -8.44 2.69 -14.74
CA VAL A 293 -9.85 2.67 -15.14
C VAL A 293 -10.63 3.63 -14.27
N THR A 294 -11.47 4.47 -14.88
CA THR A 294 -12.38 5.37 -14.14
C THR A 294 -11.68 6.25 -13.09
N GLY A 295 -10.43 6.64 -13.35
CA GLY A 295 -9.63 7.49 -12.47
C GLY A 295 -9.86 9.00 -12.68
N ASP A 296 -9.67 9.80 -11.63
CA ASP A 296 -9.52 11.26 -11.69
C ASP A 296 -8.13 11.62 -11.15
N ILE A 297 -7.16 11.88 -12.04
CA ILE A 297 -5.81 12.33 -11.70
C ILE A 297 -5.74 13.83 -11.96
N ARG A 298 -5.57 14.62 -10.90
CA ARG A 298 -5.57 16.08 -11.00
C ARG A 298 -4.20 16.70 -11.24
N GLY A 299 -3.15 15.90 -11.12
CA GLY A 299 -1.80 16.27 -11.51
C GLY A 299 -1.41 15.67 -12.86
N SER A 300 -0.12 15.46 -13.00
CA SER A 300 0.54 14.79 -14.13
C SER A 300 0.55 13.28 -13.91
N LEU A 301 0.63 12.53 -15.00
CA LEU A 301 0.89 11.09 -14.97
C LEU A 301 2.21 10.81 -15.69
N THR A 302 3.21 10.36 -14.94
CA THR A 302 4.48 9.90 -15.50
C THR A 302 4.58 8.39 -15.36
N LEU A 303 4.95 7.71 -16.44
CA LEU A 303 5.19 6.27 -16.44
C LEU A 303 6.53 5.97 -17.12
N SER A 304 7.34 5.13 -16.49
CA SER A 304 8.51 4.52 -17.12
C SER A 304 8.38 3.00 -17.12
N SER A 305 8.53 2.38 -18.29
CA SER A 305 8.49 0.93 -18.51
C SER A 305 9.87 0.28 -18.54
N ASP A 306 9.91 -1.05 -18.51
CA ASP A 306 11.16 -1.83 -18.57
C ASP A 306 11.55 -2.16 -20.03
N GLU A 307 12.54 -3.03 -20.25
CA GLU A 307 12.93 -3.50 -21.60
C GLU A 307 12.09 -4.72 -22.05
N GLY A 308 10.98 -5.00 -21.36
CA GLY A 308 10.14 -6.18 -21.52
C GLY A 308 8.98 -5.99 -22.47
N VAL A 309 7.82 -6.57 -22.12
CA VAL A 309 6.57 -6.37 -22.87
C VAL A 309 5.57 -5.65 -21.98
N ASP A 310 5.30 -4.40 -22.29
CA ASP A 310 4.54 -3.51 -21.41
C ASP A 310 3.15 -3.24 -21.96
N ASN A 311 2.12 -3.40 -21.12
CA ASN A 311 0.75 -3.07 -21.45
C ASN A 311 0.27 -1.92 -20.57
N VAL A 312 -0.08 -0.79 -21.18
CA VAL A 312 -0.63 0.38 -20.50
C VAL A 312 -2.04 0.63 -21.01
N ASN A 313 -3.05 0.47 -20.15
CA ASN A 313 -4.44 0.68 -20.49
C ASN A 313 -5.05 1.79 -19.64
N ILE A 314 -5.51 2.88 -20.27
CA ILE A 314 -6.13 4.02 -19.60
C ILE A 314 -7.54 4.20 -20.14
N THR A 315 -8.54 3.85 -19.35
CA THR A 315 -9.94 3.76 -19.79
C THR A 315 -10.87 4.62 -18.93
N ASP A 316 -11.71 5.43 -19.57
CA ASP A 316 -12.70 6.27 -18.88
C ASP A 316 -12.08 7.17 -17.79
N THR A 317 -10.83 7.60 -18.00
CA THR A 317 -10.01 8.31 -16.99
C THR A 317 -9.79 9.77 -17.41
N SER A 318 -9.77 10.67 -16.43
CA SER A 318 -9.40 12.08 -16.61
C SER A 318 -8.02 12.32 -15.99
N ILE A 319 -7.14 12.98 -16.74
CA ILE A 319 -5.82 13.44 -16.27
C ILE A 319 -5.74 14.92 -16.59
N ILE A 320 -5.45 15.79 -15.61
CA ILE A 320 -5.56 17.25 -15.82
C ILE A 320 -4.30 17.85 -16.46
N ASN A 321 -3.12 17.43 -16.02
CA ASN A 321 -1.85 17.98 -16.51
C ASN A 321 -1.20 17.03 -17.53
N LEU A 322 0.13 17.11 -17.64
CA LEU A 322 0.97 16.32 -18.53
C LEU A 322 0.77 14.82 -18.34
N VAL A 323 0.71 14.10 -19.45
CA VAL A 323 0.94 12.65 -19.51
C VAL A 323 2.29 12.42 -20.19
N ASP A 324 3.21 11.75 -19.52
CA ASP A 324 4.60 11.56 -19.97
C ASP A 324 5.01 10.09 -19.80
N PHE A 325 5.12 9.37 -20.92
CA PHE A 325 5.47 7.95 -20.94
C PHE A 325 6.83 7.72 -21.61
N ASP A 326 7.75 7.10 -20.87
CA ASP A 326 8.97 6.50 -21.39
C ASP A 326 8.77 4.97 -21.42
N LEU A 327 8.62 4.41 -22.61
CA LEU A 327 8.24 3.01 -22.80
C LEU A 327 9.43 2.05 -22.72
N GLY A 328 10.66 2.55 -22.57
CA GLY A 328 11.87 1.73 -22.57
C GLY A 328 12.13 1.05 -23.92
N ASP A 329 13.15 0.19 -23.98
CA ASP A 329 13.54 -0.48 -25.23
C ASP A 329 12.62 -1.66 -25.60
N GLY A 330 11.65 -2.03 -24.75
CA GLY A 330 10.78 -3.21 -24.89
C GLY A 330 9.70 -3.12 -25.97
N GLU A 331 8.87 -4.16 -26.12
CA GLU A 331 7.64 -4.05 -26.93
C GLU A 331 6.52 -3.45 -26.09
N SER A 332 6.00 -2.27 -26.44
CA SER A 332 4.99 -1.61 -25.62
C SER A 332 3.63 -1.44 -26.32
N PHE A 333 2.56 -1.60 -25.55
CA PHE A 333 1.18 -1.45 -26.00
C PHE A 333 0.45 -0.45 -25.11
N VAL A 334 0.17 0.73 -25.65
CA VAL A 334 -0.52 1.82 -24.94
C VAL A 334 -1.90 2.03 -25.54
N ALA A 335 -2.94 1.96 -24.72
CA ALA A 335 -4.31 2.21 -25.14
C ALA A 335 -4.98 3.26 -24.24
N PHE A 336 -5.42 4.36 -24.86
CA PHE A 336 -6.29 5.35 -24.25
C PHE A 336 -7.71 5.21 -24.80
N LEU A 337 -8.65 4.82 -23.96
CA LEU A 337 -10.02 4.50 -24.34
C LEU A 337 -11.01 5.40 -23.58
N ARG A 338 -11.73 6.29 -24.29
CA ARG A 338 -12.71 7.22 -23.69
C ARG A 338 -12.12 8.10 -22.58
N SER A 339 -10.86 8.50 -22.73
CA SER A 339 -10.12 9.25 -21.72
C SER A 339 -9.99 10.72 -22.09
N ASP A 340 -9.85 11.57 -21.09
CA ASP A 340 -9.61 13.01 -21.23
C ASP A 340 -8.21 13.34 -20.69
N LEU A 341 -7.29 13.65 -21.58
CA LEU A 341 -5.89 13.97 -21.29
C LEU A 341 -5.75 15.50 -21.41
N GLY A 342 -5.66 16.15 -20.26
CA GLY A 342 -6.05 17.55 -20.08
C GLY A 342 -5.05 18.59 -20.54
N ASP A 343 -3.77 18.24 -20.69
CA ASP A 343 -2.72 19.17 -21.14
C ASP A 343 -1.90 18.52 -22.26
N ASP A 344 -0.57 18.57 -22.16
CA ASP A 344 0.36 17.93 -23.10
C ASP A 344 0.38 16.40 -22.93
N LEU A 345 0.67 15.70 -24.02
CA LEU A 345 0.97 14.28 -24.05
C LEU A 345 2.34 14.05 -24.68
N GLU A 346 3.22 13.38 -23.96
CA GLU A 346 4.53 12.93 -24.42
C GLU A 346 4.61 11.40 -24.30
N ILE A 347 4.99 10.74 -25.40
CA ILE A 347 5.26 9.31 -25.43
C ILE A 347 6.55 9.09 -26.21
N ASP A 348 7.56 8.57 -25.51
CA ASP A 348 8.80 8.09 -26.10
C ASP A 348 8.79 6.56 -26.07
N GLY A 349 8.86 5.97 -27.27
CA GLY A 349 8.96 4.54 -27.51
C GLY A 349 10.40 4.02 -27.45
N GLY A 350 10.57 2.76 -27.83
CA GLY A 350 11.81 2.00 -27.71
C GLY A 350 12.48 1.63 -29.03
N ASP A 351 13.34 0.62 -28.99
CA ASP A 351 13.99 0.01 -30.16
C ASP A 351 13.18 -1.20 -30.71
N HIS A 352 12.09 -1.60 -30.05
CA HIS A 352 11.21 -2.70 -30.44
C HIS A 352 9.80 -2.22 -30.81
N ARG A 353 8.91 -3.15 -31.18
CA ARG A 353 7.57 -2.79 -31.65
C ARG A 353 6.77 -2.09 -30.57
N ASP A 354 6.30 -0.90 -30.90
CA ASP A 354 5.35 -0.14 -30.09
C ASP A 354 4.00 0.06 -30.78
N GLU A 355 2.92 -0.05 -30.01
CA GLU A 355 1.55 0.17 -30.47
C GLU A 355 0.86 1.20 -29.57
N VAL A 356 0.46 2.35 -30.12
CA VAL A 356 -0.28 3.39 -29.42
C VAL A 356 -1.67 3.55 -30.04
N LEU A 357 -2.71 3.40 -29.22
CA LEU A 357 -4.11 3.49 -29.61
C LEU A 357 -4.84 4.60 -28.85
N PHE A 358 -5.50 5.48 -29.60
CA PHE A 358 -6.48 6.43 -29.10
C PHE A 358 -7.87 6.08 -29.64
N GLU A 359 -8.80 5.72 -28.77
CA GLU A 359 -10.21 5.47 -29.11
C GLU A 359 -11.11 6.36 -28.25
N GLU A 360 -11.92 7.23 -28.87
CA GLU A 360 -12.78 8.19 -28.15
C GLU A 360 -12.04 9.07 -27.14
N THR A 361 -10.74 9.32 -27.34
CA THR A 361 -9.86 10.03 -26.38
C THR A 361 -9.63 11.48 -26.81
N THR A 362 -9.64 12.42 -25.85
CA THR A 362 -9.30 13.83 -26.10
C THR A 362 -7.94 14.15 -25.49
N VAL A 363 -7.11 14.86 -26.25
CA VAL A 363 -5.93 15.59 -25.74
C VAL A 363 -6.16 17.08 -25.99
N GLU A 364 -6.09 17.88 -24.94
CA GLU A 364 -6.46 19.29 -24.99
C GLU A 364 -5.35 20.21 -25.54
N ASP A 365 -4.06 19.91 -25.29
CA ASP A 365 -2.93 20.71 -25.79
C ASP A 365 -2.03 19.92 -26.76
N ASP A 366 -0.70 20.06 -26.67
CA ASP A 366 0.23 19.53 -27.66
C ASP A 366 0.48 18.02 -27.46
N VAL A 367 0.76 17.32 -28.56
CA VAL A 367 1.05 15.88 -28.55
C VAL A 367 2.40 15.64 -29.20
N THR A 368 3.30 14.99 -28.48
CA THR A 368 4.59 14.52 -28.99
C THR A 368 4.66 13.01 -28.82
N ILE A 369 4.79 12.27 -29.93
CA ILE A 369 4.97 10.82 -29.91
C ILE A 369 6.20 10.48 -30.76
N ASN A 370 7.19 9.84 -30.16
CA ASN A 370 8.39 9.34 -30.84
C ASN A 370 8.54 7.83 -30.61
N LEU A 371 8.10 7.00 -31.55
CA LEU A 371 8.18 5.52 -31.41
C LEU A 371 9.55 4.92 -31.76
N LEU A 372 10.51 5.77 -32.12
CA LEU A 372 11.94 5.47 -32.29
C LEU A 372 12.33 4.32 -33.24
N GLY A 373 12.40 3.08 -32.79
CA GLY A 373 12.82 1.95 -33.61
C GLY A 373 11.92 0.77 -33.33
N GLY A 374 11.63 -0.06 -34.32
CA GLY A 374 10.65 -1.11 -34.07
C GLY A 374 9.84 -1.36 -35.31
N LYS A 375 8.64 -1.90 -35.17
CA LYS A 375 7.69 -1.93 -36.27
C LYS A 375 6.39 -1.38 -35.70
N ASP A 376 6.20 -0.08 -35.85
CA ASP A 376 5.37 0.64 -34.91
C ASP A 376 4.01 0.95 -35.49
N THR A 377 3.02 1.08 -34.61
CA THR A 377 1.64 1.38 -35.01
C THR A 377 1.07 2.48 -34.14
N LEU A 378 0.67 3.59 -34.76
CA LEU A 378 -0.09 4.65 -34.12
C LEU A 378 -1.51 4.71 -34.70
N SER A 379 -2.51 4.51 -33.87
CA SER A 379 -3.92 4.50 -34.24
C SER A 379 -4.70 5.60 -33.53
N VAL A 380 -5.30 6.51 -34.30
CA VAL A 380 -6.20 7.57 -33.80
C VAL A 380 -7.58 7.38 -34.41
N ILE A 381 -8.50 6.78 -33.65
CA ILE A 381 -9.78 6.27 -34.18
C ILE A 381 -10.98 6.70 -33.33
N ALA A 382 -12.18 6.34 -33.80
CA ALA A 382 -13.45 6.50 -33.09
C ALA A 382 -13.72 7.92 -32.54
N GLY A 383 -13.35 8.95 -33.30
CA GLY A 383 -13.60 10.33 -32.91
C GLY A 383 -12.68 10.87 -31.81
N SER A 384 -11.52 10.24 -31.59
CA SER A 384 -10.42 10.82 -30.81
C SER A 384 -10.02 12.21 -31.34
N ARG A 385 -9.62 13.11 -30.44
CA ARG A 385 -9.38 14.53 -30.72
C ARG A 385 -8.04 14.98 -30.15
N LEU A 386 -7.10 15.35 -31.01
CA LEU A 386 -5.85 16.00 -30.63
C LEU A 386 -6.00 17.49 -30.95
N LYS A 387 -6.13 18.36 -29.95
CA LYS A 387 -6.54 19.75 -30.18
C LYS A 387 -5.38 20.72 -30.42
N GLY A 388 -4.21 20.48 -29.83
CA GLY A 388 -3.01 21.27 -30.04
C GLY A 388 -2.22 20.90 -31.29
N ILE A 389 -0.93 21.16 -31.26
CA ILE A 389 0.05 20.78 -32.28
C ILE A 389 0.45 19.33 -32.02
N SER A 390 0.40 18.48 -33.05
CA SER A 390 0.81 17.08 -32.93
C SER A 390 2.07 16.84 -33.74
N THR A 391 3.13 16.39 -33.07
CA THR A 391 4.38 15.91 -33.67
C THR A 391 4.43 14.41 -33.47
N LEU A 392 4.32 13.64 -34.55
CA LEU A 392 4.20 12.18 -34.51
C LEU A 392 5.30 11.58 -35.39
N ALA A 393 6.19 10.80 -34.78
CA ALA A 393 7.30 10.14 -35.44
C ALA A 393 7.28 8.64 -35.12
N ALA A 394 7.37 7.80 -36.16
CA ALA A 394 7.49 6.35 -35.99
C ALA A 394 8.94 5.88 -35.89
N GLY A 395 9.88 6.71 -36.36
CA GLY A 395 11.25 6.28 -36.58
C GLY A 395 11.51 5.61 -37.93
N ASP A 396 12.66 4.96 -38.08
CA ASP A 396 13.25 4.65 -39.39
C ASP A 396 12.86 3.26 -39.97
N HIS A 397 11.83 2.58 -39.44
CA HIS A 397 11.51 1.23 -39.87
C HIS A 397 10.50 1.20 -41.06
N PRO A 398 10.74 0.35 -42.09
CA PRO A 398 9.99 0.43 -43.35
C PRO A 398 8.52 -0.01 -43.29
N ASP A 399 8.07 -0.57 -42.17
CA ASP A 399 6.73 -1.15 -42.00
C ASP A 399 5.89 -0.41 -40.94
N ASP A 400 6.29 0.82 -40.59
CA ASP A 400 5.59 1.63 -39.60
C ASP A 400 4.26 2.17 -40.14
N THR A 401 3.23 2.11 -39.30
CA THR A 401 1.85 2.31 -39.71
C THR A 401 1.16 3.40 -38.89
N PHE A 402 0.62 4.40 -39.58
CA PHE A 402 -0.29 5.38 -39.01
C PHE A 402 -1.72 5.13 -39.50
N ILE A 403 -2.64 4.94 -38.57
CA ILE A 403 -4.07 4.71 -38.85
C ILE A 403 -4.88 5.88 -38.29
N ARG A 404 -5.68 6.52 -39.14
CA ARG A 404 -6.59 7.59 -38.70
C ARG A 404 -8.00 7.38 -39.21
N GLU A 405 -8.96 7.38 -38.30
CA GLU A 405 -10.37 7.46 -38.65
C GLU A 405 -10.82 8.92 -38.76
N LEU A 406 -11.36 9.31 -39.91
CA LEU A 406 -11.86 10.67 -40.13
C LEU A 406 -13.35 10.73 -39.81
N THR A 407 -13.72 11.45 -38.76
CA THR A 407 -15.14 11.64 -38.41
C THR A 407 -15.79 12.67 -39.35
N PRO A 408 -16.85 12.32 -40.10
CA PRO A 408 -17.47 13.23 -41.07
C PRO A 408 -18.01 14.51 -40.42
N GLY A 409 -17.52 15.67 -40.87
CA GLY A 409 -18.04 16.98 -40.47
C GLY A 409 -17.37 17.63 -39.26
N LEU A 410 -16.41 16.95 -38.62
CA LEU A 410 -15.46 17.59 -37.72
C LEU A 410 -14.29 18.12 -38.56
N VAL A 411 -14.02 19.43 -38.44
CA VAL A 411 -12.75 19.98 -38.92
C VAL A 411 -11.75 19.65 -37.82
N ASP A 412 -10.98 18.61 -38.03
CA ASP A 412 -9.80 18.37 -37.22
C ASP A 412 -8.77 19.45 -37.59
N ILE A 413 -8.60 20.44 -36.71
CA ILE A 413 -7.63 21.55 -36.89
C ILE A 413 -6.30 21.16 -36.24
N ALA A 414 -6.04 19.86 -36.01
CA ALA A 414 -4.73 19.41 -35.60
C ALA A 414 -3.73 19.66 -36.74
N PHE A 415 -2.73 20.50 -36.51
CA PHE A 415 -1.55 20.54 -37.36
C PHE A 415 -0.71 19.31 -37.01
N MET A 416 -0.90 18.23 -37.76
CA MET A 416 -0.12 17.02 -37.59
C MET A 416 1.13 17.08 -38.48
N ALA A 417 2.30 17.05 -37.86
CA ALA A 417 3.55 16.73 -38.51
C ALA A 417 3.77 15.22 -38.39
N LEU A 418 3.57 14.49 -39.49
CA LEU A 418 3.92 13.08 -39.58
C LEU A 418 5.35 12.98 -40.10
N GLU A 419 6.22 12.40 -39.30
CA GLU A 419 7.58 12.06 -39.69
C GLU A 419 7.73 10.54 -39.76
N THR A 420 8.39 10.08 -40.82
CA THR A 420 8.89 8.71 -41.01
C THR A 420 7.88 7.54 -41.06
N PHE A 421 6.57 7.77 -40.97
CA PHE A 421 5.58 6.74 -41.29
C PHE A 421 5.58 6.36 -42.79
N GLU A 422 5.63 5.05 -43.09
CA GLU A 422 5.62 4.54 -44.47
C GLU A 422 4.20 4.18 -44.95
N ILE A 423 3.31 3.79 -44.04
CA ILE A 423 1.93 3.43 -44.35
C ILE A 423 0.96 4.37 -43.64
N ASP A 424 0.26 5.18 -44.44
CA ASP A 424 -0.86 6.03 -43.97
C ASP A 424 -2.21 5.42 -44.37
N GLU A 425 -3.00 4.97 -43.40
CA GLU A 425 -4.37 4.47 -43.63
C GLU A 425 -5.42 5.46 -43.10
N PHE A 426 -6.19 6.06 -44.03
CA PHE A 426 -7.32 6.92 -43.71
C PHE A 426 -8.63 6.18 -43.87
N ILE A 427 -9.30 5.89 -42.75
CA ILE A 427 -10.58 5.19 -42.71
C ILE A 427 -11.71 6.23 -42.71
N LEU A 428 -12.62 6.10 -43.67
CA LEU A 428 -13.85 6.92 -43.76
C LEU A 428 -15.04 6.07 -43.29
N ASN A 429 -15.62 6.40 -42.14
CA ASN A 429 -16.86 5.80 -41.65
C ASN A 429 -18.09 6.67 -41.96
#